data_AF-A0A0F9NV91-F1
#
_entry.id   AF-A0A0F9NV91-F1
#
_cell.length_a   1.000
_cell.length_b   1.000
_cell.length_c   1.000
_cell.angle_alpha   90.00
_cell.angle_beta   90.00
_cell.angle_gamma   90.00
#
_symmetry.space_group_name_H-M   'P 1'
#
loop_
_entity.id
_entity.type
_entity.pdbx_description
1 polymer ?
#
loop_
_entity_poly.entity_id
_entity_poly.type
_entity_poly.pdbx_seq_one_letter_code
_entity_poly.pdbx_strand_id
1 'polypeptide(L)' 'MYVNNNKSVTQNTELKLQSIIKNSTAFKAIISGHIYRVGDAVDDFRVLSINSKQVVLANDDKQIKLELYDYEIKK' A
#
# COMPACT_ATOMS: atom_id res chain seq x y z
N MET A 1 -6.59 -5.93 39.54
CA MET A 1 -6.72 -4.76 38.65
C MET A 1 -5.89 -5.05 37.41
N TYR A 2 -6.52 -5.26 36.26
CA TYR A 2 -5.81 -5.52 35.01
C TYR A 2 -5.52 -4.18 34.34
N VAL A 3 -4.25 -3.78 34.30
CA VAL A 3 -3.81 -2.61 33.55
C VAL A 3 -3.70 -3.01 32.08
N ASN A 4 -4.64 -2.52 31.26
CA ASN A 4 -4.63 -2.75 29.82
C ASN A 4 -3.66 -1.73 29.19
N ASN A 5 -2.39 -2.10 29.07
CA ASN A 5 -1.43 -1.35 28.28
C ASN A 5 -1.78 -1.55 26.81
N ASN A 6 -2.67 -0.70 26.30
CA ASN A 6 -2.91 -0.52 24.87
C ASN A 6 -1.66 0.14 24.25
N LYS A 7 -0.53 -0.56 24.26
CA LYS A 7 0.45 -0.36 23.20
C LYS A 7 -0.28 -0.84 21.96
N SER A 8 -0.83 0.11 21.19
CA SER A 8 -1.19 -0.12 19.80
C SER A 8 0.04 -0.78 19.19
N VAL A 9 -0.01 -2.11 19.08
CA VAL A 9 0.92 -2.84 18.25
C VAL A 9 0.50 -2.40 16.86
N THR A 10 1.04 -1.26 16.41
CA THR A 10 1.02 -0.90 15.01
C THR A 10 1.70 -2.09 14.37
N GLN A 11 0.88 -3.03 13.90
CA GLN A 11 1.35 -4.10 13.06
C GLN A 11 1.89 -3.35 11.87
N ASN A 12 3.21 -3.14 11.88
CA ASN A 12 3.96 -2.62 10.76
C ASN A 12 4.00 -3.77 9.75
N THR A 13 2.81 -4.20 9.31
CA THR A 13 2.63 -5.06 8.17
C THR A 13 3.18 -4.26 7.02
N GLU A 14 4.39 -4.63 6.62
CA GLU A 14 5.09 -4.01 5.51
C GLU A 14 4.11 -3.87 4.33
N LEU A 15 3.76 -2.63 3.99
CA LEU A 15 2.86 -2.37 2.89
C LEU A 15 3.51 -2.91 1.62
N LYS A 16 2.90 -3.94 1.04
CA LYS A 16 3.44 -4.60 -0.15
C LYS A 16 2.45 -4.51 -1.29
N LEU A 17 2.90 -3.94 -2.41
CA LEU A 17 2.13 -3.97 -3.65
C LEU A 17 2.15 -5.39 -4.22
N GLN A 18 0.98 -6.00 -4.32
CA GLN A 18 0.81 -7.37 -4.81
C GLN A 18 0.34 -7.39 -6.25
N SER A 19 -0.54 -6.48 -6.63
CA SER A 19 -1.06 -6.44 -8.00
C SER A 19 -1.58 -5.05 -8.37
N ILE A 20 -1.62 -4.78 -9.67
CA ILE A 20 -2.25 -3.58 -10.23
C ILE A 20 -3.27 -4.03 -11.26
N ILE A 21 -4.50 -3.55 -11.10
CA ILE A 21 -5.60 -3.82 -12.00
C ILE A 21 -5.83 -2.57 -12.85
N LYS A 22 -5.72 -2.72 -14.17
CA LYS A 22 -6.11 -1.68 -15.12
C LYS A 22 -7.55 -1.93 -15.57
N ASN A 23 -8.43 -0.99 -15.29
CA ASN A 23 -9.75 -0.92 -15.90
C ASN A 23 -9.71 0.08 -17.08
N SER A 24 -10.79 0.14 -17.86
CA SER A 24 -10.90 1.01 -19.05
C SER A 24 -10.60 2.48 -18.77
N THR A 25 -10.87 2.97 -17.56
CA THR A 25 -10.77 4.40 -17.19
C THR A 25 -9.80 4.69 -16.04
N ALA A 26 -9.34 3.68 -15.30
CA ALA A 26 -8.54 3.91 -14.09
C ALA A 26 -7.71 2.68 -13.69
N PHE A 27 -6.70 2.92 -12.86
CA PHE A 27 -5.95 1.87 -12.18
C PHE A 27 -6.45 1.67 -10.74
N LYS A 28 -6.38 0.42 -10.28
CA LYS A 28 -6.55 0.03 -8.87
C LYS A 28 -5.33 -0.77 -8.45
N ALA A 29 -5.00 -0.73 -7.17
CA ALA A 29 -3.88 -1.48 -6.62
C ALA A 29 -4.36 -2.44 -5.54
N ILE A 30 -3.76 -3.62 -5.47
CA ILE A 30 -3.91 -4.55 -4.35
C ILE A 30 -2.67 -4.41 -3.46
N ILE A 31 -2.86 -3.87 -2.26
CA ILE A 31 -1.80 -3.66 -1.27
C ILE A 31 -2.18 -4.47 -0.03
N SER A 32 -1.31 -5.41 0.37
CA SER A 32 -1.52 -6.28 1.54
C SER A 32 -2.91 -6.95 1.59
N GLY A 33 -3.45 -7.35 0.44
CA GLY A 33 -4.74 -8.05 0.29
C GLY A 33 -5.94 -7.13 0.06
N HIS A 34 -5.77 -5.81 0.15
CA HIS A 34 -6.84 -4.82 0.04
C HIS A 34 -6.76 -4.02 -1.26
N ILE A 35 -7.91 -3.69 -1.83
CA ILE A 35 -8.00 -2.94 -3.10
C ILE A 35 -8.10 -1.45 -2.81
N TYR A 36 -7.22 -0.65 -3.42
CA TYR A 36 -7.16 0.79 -3.28
C TYR A 36 -7.19 1.53 -4.63
N ARG A 37 -7.62 2.78 -4.58
CA ARG A 37 -7.70 3.75 -5.68
C ARG A 37 -6.97 5.04 -5.29
N VAL A 38 -6.69 5.89 -6.28
CA VAL A 38 -6.14 7.23 -6.01
C VAL A 38 -7.09 8.01 -5.09
N GLY A 39 -6.53 8.57 -4.02
CA GLY A 39 -7.25 9.30 -2.97
C GLY A 39 -7.61 8.46 -1.75
N ASP A 40 -7.59 7.13 -1.84
CA ASP A 40 -7.91 6.26 -0.70
C ASP A 40 -6.82 6.36 0.38
N ALA A 41 -7.23 6.18 1.63
CA ALA A 41 -6.32 6.08 2.77
C ALA A 41 -5.82 4.64 2.95
N VAL A 42 -4.53 4.48 3.21
CA VAL A 42 -3.82 3.23 3.48
C VAL A 42 -3.00 3.46 4.75
N ASP A 43 -3.49 2.97 5.88
CA ASP A 43 -2.94 3.29 7.21
C ASP A 43 -2.77 4.83 7.38
N ASP A 44 -1.54 5.28 7.65
CA ASP A 44 -1.20 6.70 7.82
C ASP A 44 -0.90 7.44 6.49
N PHE A 45 -1.08 6.78 5.34
CA PHE A 45 -0.80 7.34 4.01
C PHE A 45 -2.08 7.48 3.18
N ARG A 46 -1.98 8.26 2.10
CA ARG A 46 -2.95 8.27 1.01
C ARG A 46 -2.31 7.81 -0.28
N VAL A 47 -3.10 7.15 -1.12
CA VAL A 47 -2.70 6.82 -2.48
C VAL A 47 -2.68 8.10 -3.33
N LEU A 48 -1.48 8.56 -3.67
CA LEU A 48 -1.30 9.74 -4.51
C LEU A 48 -1.44 9.40 -6.00
N SER A 49 -0.88 8.26 -6.42
CA SER A 49 -0.99 7.81 -7.82
C SER A 49 -0.83 6.30 -7.94
N ILE A 50 -1.46 5.74 -8.97
CA ILE A 50 -1.33 4.33 -9.37
C ILE A 50 -1.02 4.31 -10.86
N ASN A 51 0.06 3.64 -11.25
CA ASN A 51 0.35 3.32 -12.64
C ASN A 51 0.52 1.82 -12.82
N SER A 52 0.89 1.35 -14.01
CA SER A 52 0.97 -0.08 -14.33
C SER A 52 2.12 -0.84 -13.63
N LYS A 53 3.03 -0.17 -12.94
CA LYS A 53 4.23 -0.77 -12.31
C LYS A 53 4.33 -0.50 -10.81
N GLN A 54 3.82 0.65 -10.37
CA GLN A 54 4.01 1.14 -9.01
C GLN A 54 2.79 1.91 -8.49
N VAL A 55 2.75 2.02 -7.18
CA VAL A 55 1.84 2.85 -6.41
C VAL A 55 2.65 3.83 -5.59
N VAL A 56 2.24 5.09 -5.60
CA VAL A 56 2.85 6.13 -4.76
C VAL A 56 1.89 6.44 -3.62
N LEU A 57 2.36 6.23 -2.40
CA LEU A 57 1.69 6.59 -1.16
C LEU A 57 2.35 7.82 -0.56
N ALA A 58 1.58 8.75 0.00
CA ALA A 58 2.15 9.92 0.66
C ALA A 58 1.31 10.34 1.86
N ASN A 59 1.96 10.92 2.84
CA ASN A 59 1.36 11.67 3.94
C ASN A 59 2.07 13.03 4.07
N ASP A 60 1.75 13.80 5.11
CA ASP A 60 2.32 15.14 5.30
C ASP A 60 3.84 15.12 5.53
N ASP A 61 4.39 14.00 6.01
CA ASP A 61 5.81 13.86 6.35
C ASP A 61 6.66 13.21 5.26
N LYS A 62 6.13 12.20 4.54
CA LYS A 62 6.91 11.38 3.62
C LYS A 62 6.09 10.76 2.48
N GLN A 63 6.81 10.39 1.43
CA GLN A 63 6.30 9.64 0.29
C GLN A 63 6.97 8.27 0.20
N ILE A 64 6.19 7.24 -0.08
CA ILE A 64 6.64 5.85 -0.22
C ILE A 64 6.20 5.35 -1.60
N LYS A 65 7.10 4.66 -2.30
CA LYS A 65 6.79 3.97 -3.55
C LYS A 65 6.72 2.48 -3.29
N LEU A 66 5.60 1.88 -3.64
CA LEU A 66 5.45 0.44 -3.68
C LEU A 66 5.52 0.00 -5.14
N GLU A 67 6.47 -0.85 -5.46
CA GLU A 67 6.64 -1.40 -6.80
C GLU A 67 6.20 -2.86 -6.81
N LEU A 68 5.68 -3.32 -7.94
CA LEU A 68 5.53 -4.77 -8.14
C LEU A 68 6.93 -5.36 -8.09
N TYR A 69 7.20 -6.21 -7.11
CA TYR A 69 8.43 -7.00 -7.12
C TYR A 69 8.42 -7.86 -8.39
N ASP A 70 9.33 -7.57 -9.31
CA ASP A 70 9.72 -8.51 -10.35
C ASP A 70 10.41 -9.64 -9.59
N TYR A 71 9.68 -10.72 -9.29
CA TYR A 71 10.34 -11.95 -8.85
C TYR A 71 11.11 -12.43 -10.07
N GLU A 72 12.31 -11.90 -10.27
CA GLU A 72 13.30 -12.47 -11.17
C GLU A 72 13.49 -13.90 -10.67
N ILE A 73 12.82 -14.86 -11.31
CA ILE A 73 13.09 -16.28 -11.11
C ILE A 73 14.53 -16.45 -11.58
N LYS A 74 15.48 -16.42 -10.65
CA LYS A 74 16.84 -16.87 -10.93
C LYS A 74 16.74 -18.33 -11.31
N LYS A 75 16.89 -18.60 -12.61
CA LYS A 75 17.00 -19.93 -13.20
C LYS A 75 18.36 -20.53 -12.89
#